data_AF-A0ABD4LE33-F1
#
_entry.id   AF-A0ABD4LE33-F1
#
_cell.length_a   1.000
_cell.length_b   1.000
_cell.length_c   1.000
_cell.angle_alpha   90.00
_cell.angle_beta   90.00
_cell.angle_gamma   90.00
#
_symmetry.space_group_name_H-M   'P 1'
#
loop_
_entity.id
_entity.type
_entity.pdbx_description
1 polymer ?
#
loop_
_entity_poly.entity_id
_entity_poly.type
_entity_poly.pdbx_seq_one_letter_code
_entity_poly.pdbx_strand_id
1 'polypeptide(L)'
;MLDKKAIGKRIEQIKSSHIPPLSLVELGAKLKNKKGLSIPKGTVNSWIRGLSLPSIEIVQQLALIGDVTPEWIYTGTEILKLKCEDCKSDLIIESNNIVLCIQCSTKFKLSKHVG
;
A
#
# COMPACT_ATOMS: atom_id res chain seq x y z
N MET A 1 8.70 6.32 16.59
CA MET A 1 7.23 6.36 16.77
C MET A 1 6.60 6.62 15.40
N LEU A 2 5.53 5.92 15.02
CA LEU A 2 4.87 6.14 13.73
C LEU A 2 4.18 7.53 13.71
N ASP A 3 4.36 8.29 12.64
CA ASP A 3 3.66 9.55 12.44
C ASP A 3 2.22 9.31 11.95
N LYS A 4 1.28 9.36 12.90
CA LYS A 4 -0.15 9.14 12.63
C LYS A 4 -0.74 10.16 11.65
N LYS A 5 -0.26 11.41 11.67
CA LYS A 5 -0.76 12.45 10.76
C LYS A 5 -0.28 12.18 9.33
N ALA A 6 0.97 11.79 9.15
CA ALA A 6 1.49 11.40 7.84
C ALA A 6 0.76 10.17 7.29
N ILE A 7 0.51 9.16 8.12
CA ILE A 7 -0.28 7.98 7.75
C ILE A 7 -1.71 8.39 7.36
N GLY A 8 -2.36 9.25 8.14
CA GLY A 8 -3.71 9.75 7.84
C GLY A 8 -3.81 10.44 6.48
N LYS A 9 -2.82 11.29 6.13
CA LYS A 9 -2.73 11.93 4.81
C LYS A 9 -2.63 10.91 3.67
N ARG A 10 -1.88 9.83 3.85
CA ARG A 10 -1.75 8.77 2.83
C ARG A 10 -3.04 7.97 2.65
N ILE A 11 -3.78 7.73 3.74
CA ILE A 11 -5.13 7.13 3.65
C ILE A 11 -6.08 8.07 2.88
N GLU A 12 -6.00 9.37 3.10
CA GLU A 12 -6.76 10.37 2.35
C GLU A 12 -6.38 10.40 0.86
N GLN A 13 -5.09 10.24 0.53
CA GLN A 13 -4.62 10.11 -0.85
C GLN A 13 -5.21 8.88 -1.53
N ILE A 14 -5.20 7.71 -0.89
CA ILE A 14 -5.81 6.49 -1.43
C ILE A 14 -7.30 6.72 -1.72
N LYS A 15 -8.03 7.29 -0.74
CA LYS A 15 -9.45 7.62 -0.87
C LYS A 15 -9.73 8.52 -2.08
N SER A 16 -8.89 9.54 -2.27
CA SER A 16 -9.12 10.61 -3.25
C SER A 16 -8.59 10.28 -4.65
N SER A 17 -7.65 9.33 -4.76
CA SER A 17 -7.10 8.88 -6.04
C SER A 17 -7.96 7.80 -6.72
N HIS A 18 -8.89 7.19 -5.99
CA HIS A 18 -9.90 6.31 -6.58
C HIS A 18 -10.77 7.10 -7.58
N ILE A 19 -11.24 6.45 -8.65
CA ILE A 19 -12.07 7.08 -9.69
C ILE A 19 -13.43 6.36 -9.75
N PRO A 20 -14.54 7.01 -9.36
CA PRO A 20 -14.62 8.34 -8.73
C PRO A 20 -14.04 8.33 -7.29
N PRO A 21 -13.65 9.49 -6.73
CA PRO A 21 -13.14 9.59 -5.37
C PRO A 21 -14.15 9.03 -4.37
N LEU A 22 -13.65 8.25 -3.40
CA LEU A 22 -14.52 7.64 -2.40
C LEU A 22 -14.91 8.67 -1.32
N SER A 23 -16.17 8.61 -0.89
CA SER A 23 -16.58 9.17 0.38
C SER A 23 -16.04 8.35 1.55
N LEU A 24 -16.08 8.90 2.76
CA LEU A 24 -15.69 8.18 3.98
C LEU A 24 -16.57 6.94 4.23
N VAL A 25 -17.86 7.02 3.84
CA VAL A 25 -18.81 5.92 3.99
C VAL A 25 -18.46 4.79 3.02
N GLU A 26 -18.18 5.11 1.76
CA GLU A 26 -17.83 4.11 0.74
C GLU A 26 -16.50 3.44 1.04
N LEU A 27 -15.48 4.21 1.47
CA LEU A 27 -14.21 3.63 1.90
C LEU A 27 -14.42 2.69 3.09
N GLY A 28 -15.20 3.10 4.09
CA GLY A 28 -15.53 2.25 5.23
C GLY A 28 -16.30 0.98 4.86
N ALA A 29 -17.19 1.05 3.86
CA ALA A 29 -17.96 -0.09 3.37
C ALA A 29 -17.11 -1.13 2.63
N LYS A 30 -16.05 -0.69 1.92
CA LYS A 30 -15.09 -1.57 1.22
C LYS A 30 -14.13 -2.30 2.17
N LEU A 31 -13.90 -1.77 3.37
CA LEU A 31 -12.99 -2.37 4.37
C LEU A 31 -13.74 -3.33 5.30
N LYS A 32 -13.06 -4.40 5.72
CA LYS A 32 -13.59 -5.42 6.65
C LYS A 32 -12.67 -5.60 7.85
N ASN A 33 -13.24 -5.52 9.06
CA ASN A 33 -12.52 -5.87 10.28
C ASN A 33 -12.41 -7.40 10.45
N LYS A 34 -11.76 -7.86 11.53
CA LYS A 34 -11.61 -9.29 11.87
C LYS A 34 -12.94 -10.07 12.01
N LYS A 35 -14.07 -9.38 12.19
CA LYS A 35 -15.41 -9.97 12.26
C LYS A 35 -16.13 -9.96 10.91
N GLY A 36 -15.48 -9.54 9.83
CA GLY A 36 -16.10 -9.38 8.51
C GLY A 36 -17.07 -8.20 8.41
N LEU A 37 -17.07 -7.29 9.39
CA LEU A 37 -17.96 -6.13 9.41
C LEU A 37 -17.30 -4.92 8.75
N SER A 38 -18.11 -4.08 8.11
CA SER A 38 -17.66 -2.82 7.55
C SER A 38 -17.15 -1.85 8.61
N ILE A 39 -16.30 -0.91 8.19
CA ILE A 39 -15.74 0.10 9.08
C ILE A 39 -16.65 1.34 9.12
N PRO A 40 -17.04 1.83 10.31
CA PRO A 40 -17.82 3.05 10.43
C PRO A 40 -17.09 4.29 9.88
N LYS A 41 -17.84 5.22 9.27
CA LYS A 41 -17.28 6.48 8.73
C LYS A 41 -16.45 7.28 9.74
N GLY A 42 -16.86 7.26 11.01
CA GLY A 42 -16.19 7.99 12.10
C GLY A 42 -14.80 7.42 12.38
N THR A 43 -14.65 6.10 12.29
CA THR A 43 -13.37 5.41 12.45
C THR A 43 -12.43 5.75 11.29
N VAL A 44 -12.94 5.71 10.04
CA VAL A 44 -12.16 6.14 8.86
C VAL A 44 -11.70 7.60 9.00
N ASN A 45 -12.59 8.49 9.42
CA ASN A 45 -12.26 9.90 9.66
C ASN A 45 -11.20 10.08 10.76
N SER A 46 -11.26 9.28 11.82
CA SER A 46 -10.28 9.27 12.90
C SER A 46 -8.87 8.92 12.40
N TRP A 47 -8.76 7.96 11.47
CA TRP A 47 -7.49 7.61 10.84
C TRP A 47 -6.95 8.73 9.96
N ILE A 48 -7.78 9.30 9.09
CA ILE A 48 -7.38 10.40 8.20
C ILE A 48 -6.88 11.62 9.01
N ARG A 49 -7.53 11.92 10.14
CA ARG A 49 -7.13 13.00 11.06
C ARG A 49 -5.90 12.66 11.91
N GLY A 50 -5.39 11.43 11.84
CA GLY A 50 -4.24 10.97 12.63
C GLY A 50 -4.53 10.79 14.13
N LEU A 51 -5.80 10.63 14.53
CA LEU A 51 -6.18 10.43 15.93
C LEU A 51 -5.94 8.99 16.40
N SER A 52 -6.17 8.04 15.50
CA SER A 52 -5.91 6.61 15.71
C SER A 52 -5.25 6.00 14.46
N LEU A 53 -4.74 4.78 14.59
CA LEU A 53 -4.20 4.02 13.46
C LEU A 53 -5.15 2.85 13.12
N PRO A 54 -5.28 2.51 11.82
CA PRO A 54 -5.91 1.25 11.42
C PRO A 54 -5.08 0.05 11.89
N SER A 55 -5.75 -1.09 12.05
CA SER A 55 -5.06 -2.38 12.27
C SER A 55 -4.35 -2.84 11.00
N ILE A 56 -3.41 -3.77 11.14
CA ILE A 56 -2.59 -4.26 10.01
C ILE A 56 -3.45 -4.86 8.90
N GLU A 57 -4.51 -5.61 9.23
CA GLU A 57 -5.40 -6.19 8.21
C GLU A 57 -6.16 -5.13 7.42
N ILE A 58 -6.43 -3.97 8.03
CA ILE A 58 -7.05 -2.83 7.36
C ILE A 58 -6.02 -2.10 6.49
N VAL A 59 -4.78 -1.96 6.94
CA VAL A 59 -3.71 -1.36 6.12
C VAL A 59 -3.44 -2.19 4.87
N GLN A 60 -3.46 -3.52 4.97
CA GLN A 60 -3.35 -4.41 3.81
C GLN A 60 -4.49 -4.18 2.81
N GLN A 61 -5.74 -4.04 3.27
CA GLN A 61 -6.87 -3.76 2.39
C GLN A 61 -6.79 -2.36 1.76
N LEU A 62 -6.36 -1.36 2.52
CA LEU A 62 -6.13 0.00 2.00
C LEU A 62 -5.05 0.01 0.92
N ALA A 63 -3.98 -0.75 1.13
CA ALA A 63 -2.89 -0.92 0.17
C ALA A 63 -3.40 -1.48 -1.16
N LEU A 64 -4.26 -2.51 -1.12
CA LEU A 64 -4.91 -3.07 -2.31
C LEU A 64 -5.83 -2.06 -3.02
N ILE A 65 -6.62 -1.29 -2.26
CA ILE A 65 -7.51 -0.26 -2.84
C ILE A 65 -6.71 0.83 -3.55
N GLY A 66 -5.54 1.18 -3.03
CA GLY A 66 -4.69 2.25 -3.55
C GLY A 66 -3.64 1.83 -4.57
N ASP A 67 -3.50 0.53 -4.88
CA ASP A 67 -2.34 -0.04 -5.60
C ASP A 67 -0.99 0.46 -5.03
N VAL A 68 -0.88 0.47 -3.70
CA VAL A 68 0.33 0.81 -2.96
C VAL A 68 0.73 -0.34 -2.04
N THR A 69 1.89 -0.24 -1.40
CA THR A 69 2.29 -1.21 -0.38
C THR A 69 1.84 -0.79 1.02
N PRO A 70 1.61 -1.72 1.96
CA PRO A 70 1.41 -1.39 3.37
C PRO A 70 2.54 -0.53 3.94
N GLU A 71 3.78 -0.81 3.54
CA GLU A 71 4.96 -0.06 3.95
C GLU A 71 4.88 1.39 3.50
N TRP A 72 4.45 1.66 2.25
CA TRP A 72 4.26 3.01 1.75
C TRP A 72 3.23 3.78 2.59
N ILE A 73 2.16 3.14 3.05
CA ILE A 73 1.18 3.78 3.95
C ILE A 73 1.85 4.21 5.27
N TYR A 74 2.75 3.39 5.80
CA TYR A 74 3.45 3.69 7.06
C TYR A 74 4.56 4.72 6.91
N THR A 75 5.37 4.64 5.86
CA THR A 75 6.61 5.41 5.71
C THR A 75 6.50 6.54 4.70
N GLY A 76 5.69 6.38 3.66
CA GLY A 76 5.64 7.24 2.48
C GLY A 76 6.79 6.98 1.51
N THR A 77 7.62 5.98 1.77
CA THR A 77 8.69 5.58 0.86
C THR A 77 8.10 4.67 -0.19
N GLU A 78 8.16 5.09 -1.45
CA GLU A 78 7.87 4.21 -2.58
C GLU A 78 8.88 3.07 -2.57
N ILE A 79 8.38 1.84 -2.42
CA ILE A 79 9.16 0.67 -2.77
C ILE A 79 9.09 0.60 -4.29
N LEU A 80 10.17 0.99 -4.97
CA LEU A 80 10.31 0.87 -6.41
C LEU A 80 9.97 -0.58 -6.80
N LYS A 81 8.81 -0.76 -7.47
CA LYS A 81 8.52 -2.01 -8.17
C LYS A 81 9.55 -2.11 -9.29
N LEU A 82 10.54 -2.99 -9.10
CA LEU A 82 11.55 -3.25 -10.10
C LEU A 82 10.87 -3.79 -11.35
N LYS A 83 11.08 -3.15 -12.50
CA LYS A 83 10.53 -3.58 -13.78
C LYS A 83 11.57 -4.37 -14.55
N CYS A 84 11.15 -5.46 -15.16
CA CYS A 84 11.98 -6.20 -16.11
C CYS A 84 12.31 -5.28 -17.30
N GLU A 85 13.59 -5.20 -17.68
CA GLU A 85 14.01 -4.32 -18.76
C GLU A 85 13.39 -4.73 -20.10
N ASP A 86 13.24 -6.02 -20.34
CA ASP A 86 12.77 -6.59 -21.60
C ASP A 86 11.25 -6.48 -21.78
N CYS A 87 10.47 -6.88 -20.77
CA CYS A 87 9.00 -6.98 -20.89
C CYS A 87 8.22 -5.99 -20.03
N LYS A 88 8.89 -5.11 -19.29
CA LYS A 88 8.30 -4.09 -18.40
C LYS A 88 7.37 -4.64 -17.30
N SER A 89 7.33 -5.96 -17.10
CA SER A 89 6.57 -6.60 -16.03
C SER A 89 7.25 -6.43 -14.67
N ASP A 90 6.49 -6.54 -13.59
CA ASP A 90 7.03 -6.50 -12.22
C ASP A 90 7.97 -7.68 -11.96
N LEU A 91 9.12 -7.38 -11.36
CA LEU A 91 10.09 -8.36 -10.88
C LEU A 91 9.73 -8.79 -9.45
N ILE A 92 9.79 -10.09 -9.17
CA ILE A 92 9.56 -10.66 -7.84
C ILE A 92 10.89 -10.98 -7.16
N ILE A 93 10.99 -10.76 -5.85
CA ILE A 93 12.18 -11.14 -5.08
C ILE A 93 12.14 -12.65 -4.82
N GLU A 94 13.11 -13.40 -5.36
CA GLU A 94 13.20 -14.86 -5.18
C GLU A 94 14.03 -15.21 -3.93
N SER A 95 15.22 -14.61 -3.77
CA SER A 95 16.10 -14.75 -2.59
C SER A 95 17.39 -13.94 -2.77
N ASN A 96 18.11 -13.57 -1.70
CA ASN A 96 19.50 -13.08 -1.78
C ASN A 96 19.81 -12.05 -2.89
N ASN A 97 19.01 -10.96 -2.95
CA ASN A 97 19.13 -9.92 -3.98
C ASN A 97 18.88 -10.41 -5.42
N ILE A 98 18.36 -11.62 -5.61
CA ILE A 98 17.90 -12.14 -6.89
C ILE A 98 16.43 -11.78 -7.06
N VAL A 99 16.13 -11.16 -8.19
CA VAL A 99 14.77 -10.89 -8.63
C VAL A 99 14.49 -11.64 -9.93
N LEU A 100 13.27 -12.15 -10.07
CA LEU A 100 12.84 -12.98 -11.18
C LEU A 100 11.73 -12.25 -11.95
N CYS A 101 11.85 -12.21 -13.28
CA CYS A 101 10.74 -11.91 -14.15
C CYS A 101 10.01 -13.22 -14.48
N ILE A 102 8.76 -13.34 -14.04
CA ILE A 102 7.94 -14.53 -14.33
C ILE A 102 7.66 -14.62 -15.84
N GLN A 103 7.44 -13.49 -16.51
CA GLN A 103 7.11 -13.47 -17.95
C GLN A 103 8.30 -13.87 -18.83
N CYS A 104 9.50 -13.41 -18.52
CA CYS A 104 10.71 -13.75 -19.29
C CYS A 104 11.43 -14.98 -18.77
N SER A 105 11.00 -15.52 -17.62
CA SER A 105 11.74 -16.56 -16.86
C SER A 105 13.21 -16.17 -16.59
N THR A 106 13.48 -14.87 -16.48
CA THR A 106 14.85 -14.31 -16.37
C THR A 106 15.14 -13.85 -14.95
N LYS A 107 16.32 -14.18 -14.45
CA LYS A 107 16.80 -13.80 -13.11
C LYS A 107 17.78 -12.64 -13.22
N PHE A 108 17.63 -11.65 -12.36
CA PHE A 108 18.50 -10.49 -12.22
C PHE A 108 19.09 -10.46 -10.82
N LYS A 109 20.36 -10.06 -10.69
CA LYS A 109 21.00 -9.87 -9.39
C LYS A 109 21.12 -8.39 -9.09
N LEU A 110 20.52 -7.94 -7.99
CA LEU A 110 20.64 -6.57 -7.51
C LEU A 110 22.06 -6.37 -6.97
N SER A 111 22.80 -5.47 -7.61
CA SER A 111 24.04 -4.93 -7.08
C SER A 111 23.71 -3.72 -6.20
N LYS A 112 24.34 -3.64 -5.03
CA LYS A 112 24.31 -2.40 -4.24
C LYS A 112 25.22 -1.40 -4.95
N HIS A 113 24.64 -0.34 -5.51
CA HIS A 113 25.42 0.84 -5.84
C HIS A 113 25.70 1.59 -4.54
N VAL A 114 26.96 1.56 -4.08
CA VAL A 114 27.44 2.47 -3.05
C VAL A 114 27.73 3.78 -3.76
N GLY A 115 26.87 4.77 -3.53
CA GLY A 115 27.05 6.16 -3.96
C GLY A 115 27.21 7.03 -2.74
#